data_AF-A0A9Q3PNY0-F1
#
_entry.id   AF-A0A9Q3PNY0-F1
#
_cell.length_a   1.000
_cell.length_b   1.000
_cell.length_c   1.000
_cell.angle_alpha   90.00
_cell.angle_beta   90.00
_cell.angle_gamma   90.00
#
_symmetry.space_group_name_H-M   'P 1'
#
loop_
_entity.id
_entity.type
_entity.pdbx_description
1 polymer ?
#
loop_
_entity_poly.entity_id
_entity_poly.type
_entity_poly.pdbx_seq_one_letter_code
_entity_poly.pdbx_strand_id
1 'polypeptide(L)'
;MTVCIYNAQHPLIIDSGAHCSIVARNYLDNHFPNWEKQLLPTKAKNFKSASGKMTSIGKIIKEIIIPHRKGNIRLNPEFVVLDDAHIIGFLLGTDYQRMYGIDIYNSTNRHINIGTNKQKKLSLDIYQTSSQDPLEDLLKEFRE
;
A
#
# COMPACT_ATOMS: atom_id res chain seq x y z
N MET A 1 -8.29 -1.03 1.82
CA MET A 1 -8.70 -0.68 0.44
C MET A 1 -8.00 -1.61 -0.54
N THR A 2 -8.40 -1.64 -1.80
CA THR A 2 -7.73 -2.43 -2.84
C THR A 2 -6.89 -1.52 -3.73
N VAL A 3 -5.71 -1.99 -4.12
CA VAL A 3 -4.80 -1.31 -5.03
C VAL A 3 -4.31 -2.28 -6.11
N CYS A 4 -3.80 -1.74 -7.21
CA CYS A 4 -3.21 -2.54 -8.27
C CYS A 4 -1.68 -2.54 -8.17
N ILE A 5 -1.07 -3.72 -8.24
CA ILE A 5 0.38 -3.94 -8.30
C ILE A 5 0.62 -5.02 -9.36
N TYR A 6 1.48 -4.78 -10.34
CA TYR A 6 1.70 -5.68 -11.49
C TYR A 6 0.41 -6.21 -12.14
N ASN A 7 -0.57 -5.32 -12.36
CA ASN A 7 -1.87 -5.64 -12.97
C ASN A 7 -2.76 -6.61 -12.17
N ALA A 8 -2.44 -6.85 -10.89
CA ALA A 8 -3.25 -7.64 -9.97
C ALA A 8 -3.74 -6.80 -8.78
N GLN A 9 -4.91 -7.15 -8.25
CA GLN A 9 -5.50 -6.49 -7.10
C GLN A 9 -4.90 -7.02 -5.79
N HIS A 10 -4.49 -6.12 -4.91
CA HIS A 10 -3.93 -6.45 -3.60
C HIS A 10 -4.53 -5.57 -2.50
N PRO A 11 -4.70 -6.10 -1.28
CA PRO A 11 -5.11 -5.30 -0.14
C PRO A 11 -4.00 -4.31 0.25
N LEU A 12 -4.41 -3.07 0.53
CA LEU A 12 -3.60 -2.03 1.15
C LEU A 12 -4.29 -1.55 2.43
N ILE A 13 -3.56 -1.58 3.53
CA ILE A 13 -3.91 -0.98 4.80
C ILE A 13 -3.16 0.35 4.90
N ILE A 14 -3.87 1.44 5.20
CA ILE A 14 -3.24 2.72 5.55
C ILE A 14 -3.35 2.85 7.07
N ASP A 15 -2.22 2.79 7.76
CA ASP A 15 -2.18 2.71 9.22
C ASP A 15 -1.37 3.86 9.82
N SER A 16 -2.05 4.81 10.45
CA SER A 16 -1.40 5.94 11.13
C SER A 16 -0.68 5.54 12.42
N GLY A 17 -0.93 4.34 12.95
CA GLY A 17 -0.22 3.76 14.09
C GLY A 17 1.12 3.12 13.71
N ALA A 18 1.34 2.84 12.43
CA ALA A 18 2.60 2.29 11.94
C ALA A 18 3.61 3.38 11.60
N HIS A 19 4.80 3.31 12.19
CA HIS A 19 5.88 4.25 11.88
C HIS A 19 6.41 4.09 10.45
N CYS A 20 6.45 2.86 9.94
CA CYS A 20 6.96 2.57 8.60
C CYS A 20 6.00 1.68 7.80
N SER A 21 6.15 1.74 6.50
CA SER A 21 5.44 0.87 5.56
C SER A 21 6.09 -0.51 5.51
N ILE A 22 5.26 -1.55 5.62
CA ILE A 22 5.72 -2.94 5.76
C ILE A 22 4.89 -3.90 4.91
N VAL A 23 5.46 -5.08 4.65
CA VAL A 23 4.77 -6.22 4.06
C VAL A 23 5.27 -7.50 4.73
N ALA A 24 4.38 -8.48 4.88
CA ALA A 24 4.75 -9.77 5.45
C ALA A 24 5.41 -10.67 4.39
N ARG A 25 6.46 -11.41 4.79
CA ARG A 25 7.15 -12.35 3.92
C ARG A 25 6.20 -13.38 3.30
N ASN A 26 5.38 -14.02 4.13
CA ASN A 26 4.42 -15.04 3.68
C ASN A 26 3.44 -14.51 2.61
N TYR A 27 3.07 -13.23 2.70
CA TYR A 27 2.24 -12.59 1.69
C TYR A 27 2.99 -12.43 0.37
N LEU A 28 4.28 -12.08 0.42
CA LEU A 28 5.11 -12.03 -0.78
C LEU A 28 5.32 -13.41 -1.41
N ASP A 29 5.61 -14.42 -0.60
CA ASP A 29 5.81 -15.81 -1.06
C ASP A 29 4.59 -16.33 -1.84
N ASN A 30 3.39 -15.95 -1.42
CA ASN A 30 2.14 -16.40 -2.04
C ASN A 30 1.74 -15.62 -3.29
N HIS A 31 2.21 -14.38 -3.48
CA HIS A 31 1.68 -13.46 -4.49
C HIS A 31 2.72 -12.90 -5.47
N PHE A 32 4.01 -12.92 -5.14
CA PHE A 32 5.07 -12.31 -5.94
C PHE A 32 6.24 -13.28 -6.13
N PRO A 33 6.22 -14.12 -7.17
CA PRO A 33 7.31 -15.06 -7.43
C PRO A 33 8.67 -14.35 -7.57
N ASN A 34 9.71 -14.90 -6.95
CA ASN A 34 11.07 -14.35 -6.96
C ASN A 34 11.22 -12.94 -6.38
N TRP A 35 10.33 -12.50 -5.48
CA TRP A 35 10.44 -11.20 -4.84
C TRP A 35 11.78 -11.00 -4.12
N GLU A 36 12.43 -12.09 -3.68
CA GLU A 36 13.72 -12.10 -3.00
C GLU A 36 14.84 -11.53 -3.89
N LYS A 37 14.72 -11.67 -5.22
CA LYS A 37 15.69 -11.08 -6.17
C LYS A 37 15.62 -9.55 -6.19
N GLN A 38 14.53 -8.97 -5.69
CA GLN A 38 14.31 -7.53 -5.57
C GLN A 38 14.62 -7.04 -4.14
N LEU A 39 15.08 -7.92 -3.25
CA LEU A 39 15.31 -7.60 -1.86
C LEU A 39 16.54 -6.70 -1.72
N LEU A 40 16.31 -5.50 -1.23
CA LEU A 40 17.34 -4.53 -0.89
C LEU A 40 17.75 -4.70 0.57
N PRO A 41 19.04 -4.50 0.90
CA PRO A 41 19.50 -4.56 2.27
C PRO A 41 18.81 -3.48 3.12
N THR A 42 18.40 -3.84 4.32
CA THR A 42 17.92 -2.89 5.32
C THR A 42 18.99 -2.69 6.38
N LYS A 43 19.12 -1.48 6.91
CA LYS A 43 19.92 -1.28 8.13
C LYS A 43 19.21 -2.04 9.25
N ALA A 44 19.97 -2.77 10.06
CA ALA A 44 19.42 -3.43 11.25
C ALA A 44 18.68 -2.39 12.09
N LYS A 45 17.34 -2.51 12.10
CA LYS A 45 16.44 -1.68 12.90
C LYS A 45 15.63 -2.62 13.77
N ASN A 46 15.49 -2.24 15.04
CA ASN A 46 14.63 -2.96 15.96
C ASN A 46 13.18 -2.59 15.65
N PHE A 47 12.51 -3.39 14.82
CA PHE A 47 11.08 -3.25 14.58
C PHE A 47 10.30 -3.81 15.77
N LYS A 48 9.21 -3.14 16.12
CA LYS A 48 8.32 -3.53 17.22
C LYS A 48 6.88 -3.37 16.75
N SER A 49 6.06 -4.37 17.05
CA SER A 49 4.61 -4.32 17.00
C SER A 49 4.05 -4.15 18.41
N ALA A 50 2.71 -4.09 18.52
CA ALA A 50 2.03 -4.21 19.79
C ALA A 50 2.27 -5.57 20.49
N SER A 51 2.62 -6.61 19.74
CA SER A 51 2.82 -7.98 20.24
C SER A 51 4.27 -8.35 20.53
N GLY A 52 5.24 -7.48 20.19
CA GLY A 52 6.64 -7.72 20.53
C GLY A 52 7.62 -7.22 19.47
N LYS A 53 8.82 -7.81 19.47
CA LYS A 53 9.84 -7.53 18.45
C LYS A 53 9.47 -8.19 17.14
N MET A 54 9.89 -7.57 16.04
CA MET A 54 9.71 -8.10 14.69
C MET A 54 11.05 -8.24 13.97
N THR A 55 11.12 -9.20 13.07
CA THR A 55 12.32 -9.57 12.33
C THR A 55 12.25 -9.03 10.91
N SER A 56 13.04 -8.01 10.60
CA SER A 56 13.15 -7.49 9.23
C SER A 56 14.22 -8.21 8.43
N ILE A 57 13.90 -8.61 7.20
CA ILE A 57 14.84 -9.32 6.31
C ILE A 57 15.36 -8.45 5.16
N GLY A 58 14.71 -7.32 4.89
CA GLY A 58 15.14 -6.38 3.88
C GLY A 58 14.06 -5.38 3.53
N LYS A 59 14.18 -4.75 2.38
CA LYS A 59 13.14 -3.90 1.79
C LYS A 59 12.87 -4.28 0.35
N ILE A 60 11.65 -4.01 -0.11
CA ILE A 60 11.28 -4.07 -1.52
C ILE A 60 10.61 -2.76 -1.93
N ILE A 61 10.74 -2.40 -3.20
CA ILE A 61 10.01 -1.28 -3.79
C ILE A 61 8.88 -1.86 -4.64
N LYS A 62 7.65 -1.36 -4.48
CA LYS A 62 6.51 -1.75 -5.32
C LYS A 62 5.75 -0.51 -5.76
N GLU A 63 5.50 -0.40 -7.07
CA GLU A 63 4.55 0.58 -7.58
C GLU A 63 3.14 0.16 -7.15
N ILE A 64 2.46 1.07 -6.46
CA ILE A 64 1.07 0.94 -6.07
C ILE A 64 0.26 1.89 -6.94
N ILE A 65 -0.68 1.34 -7.68
CA ILE A 65 -1.62 2.08 -8.50
C ILE A 65 -2.96 2.11 -7.76
N ILE A 66 -3.42 3.31 -7.41
CA ILE A 66 -4.74 3.55 -6.83
C ILE A 66 -5.63 4.13 -7.94
N PRO A 67 -6.61 3.36 -8.42
CA PRO A 67 -7.54 3.83 -9.44
C PRO A 67 -8.39 4.98 -8.92
N HIS A 68 -8.59 5.98 -9.77
CA HIS A 68 -9.42 7.12 -9.45
C HIS A 68 -10.05 7.69 -10.73
N ARG A 69 -11.29 8.18 -10.63
CA ARG A 69 -12.09 8.63 -11.79
C ARG A 69 -11.45 9.76 -12.60
N LYS A 70 -10.56 10.54 -12.00
CA LYS A 70 -9.83 11.65 -12.66
C LYS A 70 -8.43 11.25 -13.14
N GLY A 71 -8.13 9.94 -13.20
CA GLY A 71 -6.82 9.39 -13.50
C GLY A 71 -6.20 8.69 -12.30
N ASN A 72 -5.38 7.68 -12.59
CA ASN A 72 -4.76 6.83 -11.59
C ASN A 72 -3.70 7.57 -10.77
N ILE A 73 -3.65 7.26 -9.48
CA ILE A 73 -2.61 7.73 -8.56
C ILE A 73 -1.55 6.64 -8.47
N ARG A 74 -0.28 7.00 -8.71
CA ARG A 74 0.85 6.07 -8.64
C ARG A 74 1.75 6.45 -7.48
N LEU A 75 2.00 5.50 -6.59
CA LEU A 75 2.90 5.63 -5.44
C LEU A 75 4.03 4.61 -5.60
N ASN A 76 5.27 4.97 -5.24
CA ASN A 76 6.42 4.06 -5.25
C ASN A 76 7.03 3.88 -3.84
N PRO A 77 6.31 3.28 -2.89
CA PRO A 77 6.81 3.04 -1.54
C PRO A 77 7.86 1.92 -1.45
N GLU A 78 8.80 2.09 -0.52
CA GLU A 78 9.64 1.05 0.07
C GLU A 78 8.87 0.36 1.20
N PHE A 79 8.73 -0.95 1.11
CA PHE A 79 8.19 -1.77 2.19
C PHE A 79 9.29 -2.52 2.89
N VAL A 80 9.36 -2.40 4.20
CA VAL A 80 10.17 -3.33 5.00
C VAL A 80 9.50 -4.70 4.96
N VAL A 81 10.26 -5.71 4.58
CA VAL A 81 9.79 -7.09 4.61
C VAL A 81 10.03 -7.65 6.00
N LEU A 82 8.95 -8.11 6.63
CA LEU A 82 8.97 -8.70 7.98
C LEU A 82 8.71 -10.20 7.88
N ASP A 83 9.59 -10.99 8.49
CA ASP A 83 9.57 -12.47 8.46
C ASP A 83 8.42 -13.04 9.31
N ASP A 84 8.12 -12.37 10.42
CA ASP A 84 7.20 -12.79 11.48
C ASP A 84 5.89 -11.98 11.53
N ALA A 85 5.60 -11.20 10.48
CA ALA A 85 4.34 -10.45 10.39
C ALA A 85 3.18 -11.33 9.90
N HIS A 86 1.97 -11.07 10.41
CA HIS A 86 0.73 -11.76 10.02
C HIS A 86 -0.26 -10.86 9.26
N ILE A 87 0.24 -9.84 8.56
CA ILE A 87 -0.60 -8.91 7.81
C ILE A 87 -0.93 -9.49 6.44
N ILE A 88 -2.20 -9.37 6.04
CA ILE A 88 -2.69 -9.76 4.71
C ILE A 88 -2.66 -8.52 3.82
N GLY A 89 -1.70 -8.44 2.90
CA GLY A 89 -1.51 -7.30 2.01
C GLY A 89 -0.31 -6.44 2.36
N PHE A 90 -0.35 -5.21 1.84
CA PHE A 90 0.63 -4.17 2.12
C PHE A 90 0.11 -3.24 3.20
N LEU A 91 1.02 -2.72 4.04
CA LEU A 91 0.71 -1.69 5.01
C LEU A 91 1.49 -0.42 4.69
N LEU A 92 0.79 0.68 4.48
CA LEU A 92 1.35 2.01 4.29
C LEU A 92 1.33 2.77 5.62
N GLY A 93 2.51 2.91 6.22
CA GLY A 93 2.72 3.62 7.47
C GLY A 93 2.82 5.13 7.28
N THR A 94 3.09 5.81 8.40
CA THR A 94 3.21 7.27 8.48
C THR A 94 4.38 7.84 7.69
N ASP A 95 5.41 7.05 7.41
CA ASP A 95 6.52 7.41 6.53
C ASP A 95 6.03 7.86 5.14
N TYR A 96 5.18 7.05 4.51
CA TYR A 96 4.64 7.34 3.19
C TYR A 96 3.33 8.11 3.21
N GLN A 97 2.53 8.04 4.28
CA GLN A 97 1.37 8.93 4.42
C GLN A 97 1.81 10.41 4.41
N ARG A 98 2.86 10.75 5.17
CA ARG A 98 3.39 12.12 5.19
C ARG A 98 3.99 12.50 3.84
N MET A 99 4.76 11.61 3.23
CA MET A 99 5.42 11.86 1.94
C MET A 99 4.41 12.16 0.83
N TYR A 100 3.30 11.42 0.76
CA TYR A 100 2.29 11.57 -0.29
C TYR A 100 1.11 12.47 0.11
N GLY A 101 1.14 13.06 1.31
CA GLY A 101 0.07 13.94 1.79
C GLY A 101 -1.26 13.22 1.96
N ILE A 102 -1.23 12.00 2.49
CA ILE A 102 -2.40 11.16 2.72
C ILE A 102 -3.09 11.57 4.02
N ASP A 103 -4.33 12.03 3.91
CA ASP A 103 -5.21 12.27 5.05
C ASP A 103 -6.31 11.21 5.09
N ILE A 104 -6.59 10.69 6.29
CA ILE A 104 -7.63 9.68 6.52
C ILE A 104 -8.79 10.34 7.28
N TYR A 105 -9.98 10.29 6.71
CA TYR A 105 -11.20 10.81 7.35
C TYR A 105 -12.11 9.64 7.71
N ASN A 106 -12.29 9.42 9.02
CA ASN A 106 -13.03 8.27 9.57
C ASN A 106 -14.43 8.65 10.12
N SER A 107 -15.04 9.73 9.63
CA SER A 107 -16.38 10.18 10.01
C SER A 107 -17.49 9.49 9.19
N THR A 108 -18.67 10.10 9.09
CA THR A 108 -19.87 9.57 8.42
C THR A 108 -19.63 9.09 6.98
N ASN A 109 -18.73 9.74 6.24
CA ASN A 109 -18.26 9.29 4.93
C ASN A 109 -16.77 9.00 5.00
N ARG A 110 -16.40 7.73 5.15
CA ARG A 110 -14.99 7.34 5.22
C ARG A 110 -14.33 7.49 3.86
N HIS A 111 -13.35 8.38 3.79
CA HIS A 111 -12.60 8.68 2.58
C HIS A 111 -11.13 8.96 2.92
N ILE A 112 -10.28 8.84 1.92
CA ILE A 112 -8.89 9.27 1.99
C ILE A 112 -8.65 10.39 0.97
N ASN A 113 -7.87 11.39 1.37
CA ASN A 113 -7.36 12.38 0.45
C ASN A 113 -5.89 12.11 0.19
N ILE A 114 -5.47 12.11 -1.07
CA ILE A 114 -4.06 11.90 -1.46
C ILE A 114 -3.58 13.11 -2.26
N GLY A 115 -2.39 13.61 -1.92
CA GLY A 115 -1.71 14.69 -2.63
C GLY A 115 -1.04 15.68 -1.68
N THR A 116 0.14 16.17 -2.04
CA THR A 116 0.89 17.11 -1.20
C THR A 116 0.40 18.56 -1.31
N ASN A 117 -0.25 18.91 -2.43
CA ASN A 117 -0.85 20.23 -2.62
C ASN A 117 -2.33 20.20 -2.19
N LYS A 118 -2.68 20.99 -1.16
CA LYS A 118 -4.05 21.09 -0.62
C LYS A 118 -5.11 21.40 -1.69
N GLN A 119 -4.78 22.13 -2.75
CA GLN A 119 -5.72 22.48 -3.82
C GLN A 119 -5.90 21.37 -4.87
N LYS A 120 -5.02 20.36 -4.90
CA LYS A 120 -5.02 19.26 -5.89
C LYS A 120 -5.17 17.89 -5.24
N LYS A 121 -5.62 17.82 -3.98
CA LYS A 121 -5.87 16.55 -3.30
C LYS A 121 -7.00 15.80 -4.00
N LEU A 122 -6.78 14.51 -4.23
CA LEU A 122 -7.77 13.60 -4.80
C LEU A 122 -8.44 12.84 -3.65
N SER A 123 -9.77 12.84 -3.63
CA SER A 123 -10.58 12.14 -2.62
C SER A 123 -11.03 10.78 -3.13
N LEU A 124 -10.87 9.76 -2.29
CA LEU A 124 -11.23 8.37 -2.57
C LEU A 124 -12.15 7.86 -1.46
N ASP A 125 -13.39 7.55 -1.83
CA ASP A 125 -14.36 6.95 -0.90
C ASP A 125 -14.01 5.48 -0.66
N ILE A 126 -13.89 5.08 0.61
CA ILE A 126 -13.45 3.72 0.98
C ILE A 126 -14.53 2.66 0.64
N TYR A 127 -15.80 3.07 0.55
CA TYR A 127 -16.94 2.17 0.29
C TYR A 127 -17.31 2.00 -1.20
N GLN A 128 -16.77 2.82 -2.12
CA GLN A 128 -17.13 2.73 -3.55
C GLN A 128 -16.34 1.67 -4.32
N THR A 129 -15.32 1.07 -3.72
CA THR A 129 -14.52 -0.01 -4.37
C THR A 129 -15.25 -1.36 -4.47
N SER A 130 -16.54 -1.45 -4.11
CA SER A 130 -17.28 -2.73 -4.08
C SER A 130 -18.61 -2.76 -4.85
N SER A 131 -18.93 -1.78 -5.72
CA SER A 131 -20.24 -1.81 -6.41
C SER A 131 -20.30 -1.31 -7.85
N GLN A 132 -19.19 -0.86 -8.44
CA GLN A 132 -18.99 -0.74 -9.90
C GLN A 132 -17.50 -0.47 -10.05
N ASP A 133 -16.75 -1.42 -10.59
CA ASP A 133 -15.29 -1.39 -10.53
C ASP A 133 -14.71 -0.68 -11.77
N PRO A 134 -14.34 0.62 -11.71
CA PRO A 134 -13.62 1.28 -12.80
C PRO A 134 -12.25 0.64 -13.10
N LEU A 135 -11.77 -0.31 -12.28
CA LEU A 135 -10.60 -1.13 -12.62
C LEU A 135 -10.89 -2.16 -13.71
N GLU A 136 -12.09 -2.71 -13.82
CA GLU A 136 -12.39 -3.71 -14.87
C GLU A 136 -12.21 -3.12 -16.26
N ASP A 137 -12.60 -1.86 -16.45
CA ASP A 137 -12.43 -1.15 -17.71
C ASP A 137 -10.96 -0.73 -17.93
N LEU A 138 -10.24 -0.33 -16.87
CA LEU A 138 -8.83 -0.01 -16.95
C LEU A 138 -7.95 -1.26 -17.24
N LEU A 139 -8.28 -2.41 -16.65
CA LEU A 139 -7.57 -3.68 -16.86
C LEU A 139 -7.82 -4.24 -18.26
N LYS A 140 -8.92 -3.88 -18.93
CA LYS A 140 -9.15 -4.17 -20.36
C LYS A 140 -8.21 -3.35 -21.24
N GLU A 141 -8.02 -2.06 -20.97
CA GLU A 141 -7.11 -1.20 -21.74
C GLU A 141 -5.63 -1.64 -21.69
N PHE A 142 -5.20 -2.30 -20.61
CA PHE A 142 -3.83 -2.83 -20.50
C PHE A 142 -3.65 -4.26 -21.03
N ARG A 143 -4.73 -4.89 -21.53
CA ARG A 143 -4.71 -6.25 -22.12
C ARG A 143 -4.76 -6.24 -23.64
N GLU A 144 -4.87 -5.07 -24.27
CA GLU A 144 -4.70 -4.85 -25.72
C GLU A 144 -3.26 -4.40 -26.04
#